data_AF-A0A0Q8MS51-F1
#
_entry.id   AF-A0A0Q8MS51-F1
#
_cell.length_a   1.000
_cell.length_b   1.000
_cell.length_c   1.000
_cell.angle_alpha   90.00
_cell.angle_beta   90.00
_cell.angle_gamma   90.00
#
_symmetry.space_group_name_H-M   'P 1'
#
loop_
_entity.id
_entity.type
_entity.pdbx_description
1 polymer ?
#
loop_
_entity_poly.entity_id
_entity_poly.type
_entity_poly.pdbx_seq_one_letter_code
_entity_poly.pdbx_strand_id
1 'polypeptide(L)'
;MATEFDNSQHWGFFLTGTTLTSETGKFVRVSELVLAALRAAGVFENMVDGLVPPATDKLWLDKNYDPAQLKQWDATGSSWVPMTYNRLFGQAALGVLAVTGGTGNAVVVAQPNSGFQANRLYTMSPTANNSAGAVTIQVSGVGTYPVKYGDGSNLLPGEFTSGRQATLLFNGSVFTVLFSVGDLNAAVTAAAASASAASTSATNAATSASNAASAAAGALAPAIHAATAKTAFVDADELGFWDSVSGLLRKITLANFWAQSKWKTVKIGEHYYANTALAGVDVPPVSDPDVTFVELTAGLTGSGNFNNGKLTSESVSGSAPLVSASAVISVSGSPMNGQTIRLLNTEGRIVRPSTSPNTLQDDTYQGHWHNYDSNSGGRGTATVVGQTDVIDSASAGAVKTDRVKGSISDGVNGTPRTANETRMKNIGAKAYMRVK
;
A
#
# COMPACT_ATOMS: atom_id res chain seq x y z
N MET A 1 -34.52 -18.12 -9.42
CA MET A 1 -34.55 -17.58 -10.79
C MET A 1 -35.13 -18.52 -11.85
N ALA A 2 -34.63 -19.74 -12.12
CA ALA A 2 -35.26 -20.59 -13.14
C ALA A 2 -36.74 -20.95 -12.83
N THR A 3 -37.07 -21.10 -11.54
CA THR A 3 -38.42 -21.37 -11.05
C THR A 3 -39.32 -20.14 -10.93
N GLU A 4 -38.79 -18.90 -11.02
CA GLU A 4 -39.61 -17.68 -10.86
C GLU A 4 -40.21 -17.21 -12.18
N PHE A 5 -39.58 -17.51 -13.32
CA PHE A 5 -40.15 -17.21 -14.64
C PHE A 5 -41.16 -18.27 -15.13
N ASP A 6 -41.10 -19.47 -14.57
CA ASP A 6 -42.03 -20.58 -14.85
C ASP A 6 -43.11 -20.75 -13.76
N ASN A 7 -43.44 -19.65 -13.07
CA ASN A 7 -44.45 -19.69 -12.02
C ASN A 7 -45.84 -19.47 -12.63
N SER A 8 -46.59 -20.55 -12.81
CA SER A 8 -47.97 -20.52 -13.29
C SER A 8 -48.99 -20.04 -12.26
N GLN A 9 -48.57 -19.87 -11.00
CA GLN A 9 -49.47 -19.65 -9.87
C GLN A 9 -49.58 -18.18 -9.44
N HIS A 10 -48.72 -17.28 -9.93
CA HIS A 10 -48.65 -15.89 -9.45
C HIS A 10 -49.09 -14.88 -10.51
N TRP A 11 -50.15 -14.14 -10.20
CA TRP A 11 -50.77 -13.15 -11.08
C TRP A 11 -50.78 -11.78 -10.40
N GLY A 12 -50.39 -10.74 -11.15
CA GLY A 12 -50.66 -9.36 -10.81
C GLY A 12 -51.98 -8.92 -11.44
N PHE A 13 -52.83 -8.25 -10.67
CA PHE A 13 -54.06 -7.65 -11.16
C PHE A 13 -53.85 -6.16 -11.45
N PHE A 14 -54.14 -5.74 -12.68
CA PHE A 14 -54.00 -4.36 -13.13
C PHE A 14 -55.35 -3.80 -13.58
N LEU A 15 -55.60 -2.56 -13.20
CA LEU A 15 -56.75 -1.77 -13.63
C LEU A 15 -56.28 -0.75 -14.67
N THR A 16 -56.80 -0.85 -15.90
CA THR A 16 -56.50 0.13 -16.96
C THR A 16 -57.47 1.33 -16.94
N GLY A 17 -58.23 1.51 -15.84
CA GLY A 17 -59.21 2.57 -15.63
C GLY A 17 -59.58 2.74 -14.16
N THR A 18 -60.49 3.66 -13.83
CA THR A 18 -60.87 3.97 -12.43
C THR A 18 -61.96 3.05 -11.86
N THR A 19 -62.61 2.24 -12.69
CA THR A 19 -63.67 1.31 -12.28
C THR A 19 -63.32 -0.10 -12.73
N LEU A 20 -63.52 -1.07 -11.83
CA LEU A 20 -63.32 -2.48 -12.13
C LEU A 20 -64.49 -3.06 -12.93
N THR A 21 -64.19 -3.43 -14.17
CA THR A 21 -65.09 -4.13 -15.09
C THR A 21 -64.33 -5.30 -15.71
N SER A 22 -65.05 -6.22 -16.38
CA SER A 22 -64.42 -7.28 -17.18
C SER A 22 -63.52 -6.75 -18.30
N GLU A 23 -63.76 -5.51 -18.75
CA GLU A 23 -62.94 -4.85 -19.78
C GLU A 23 -61.68 -4.20 -19.20
N THR A 24 -61.76 -3.64 -17.99
CA THR A 24 -60.67 -2.84 -17.37
C THR A 24 -59.80 -3.64 -16.40
N GLY A 25 -60.26 -4.79 -15.90
CA GLY A 25 -59.48 -5.71 -15.10
C GLY A 25 -58.62 -6.61 -15.97
N LYS A 26 -57.30 -6.55 -15.82
CA LYS A 26 -56.34 -7.40 -16.54
C LYS A 26 -55.52 -8.21 -15.53
N PHE A 27 -55.44 -9.52 -15.75
CA PHE A 27 -54.50 -10.37 -15.03
C PHE A 27 -53.25 -10.53 -15.89
N VAL A 28 -52.10 -10.14 -15.34
CA VAL A 28 -50.80 -10.28 -15.99
C VAL A 28 -49.95 -11.18 -15.11
N ARG A 29 -49.27 -12.16 -15.70
CA ARG A 29 -48.38 -13.03 -14.90
C ARG A 29 -47.21 -12.21 -14.38
N VAL A 30 -46.77 -12.48 -13.16
CA VAL A 30 -45.65 -11.73 -12.56
C VAL A 30 -44.38 -11.86 -13.40
N SER A 31 -44.16 -13.01 -14.03
CA SER A 31 -43.04 -13.22 -14.96
C SER A 31 -43.08 -12.29 -16.19
N GLU A 32 -44.26 -12.08 -16.77
CA GLU A 32 -44.45 -11.14 -17.89
C GLU A 32 -44.24 -9.69 -17.46
N LEU A 33 -44.70 -9.33 -16.25
CA LEU A 33 -44.46 -8.01 -15.67
C LEU A 33 -42.97 -7.74 -15.46
N VAL A 34 -42.23 -8.72 -14.93
CA VAL A 34 -40.77 -8.61 -14.74
C VAL A 34 -40.05 -8.46 -16.09
N LEU A 35 -40.44 -9.23 -17.11
CA LEU A 35 -39.88 -9.10 -18.46
C LEU A 35 -40.20 -7.73 -19.08
N ALA A 36 -41.41 -7.21 -18.89
CA ALA A 36 -41.80 -5.88 -19.34
C ALA A 36 -41.01 -4.78 -18.63
N ALA A 37 -40.78 -4.91 -17.32
CA ALA A 37 -39.96 -3.98 -16.54
C ALA A 37 -38.49 -4.00 -16.99
N LEU A 38 -37.93 -5.19 -17.26
CA LEU A 38 -36.57 -5.33 -17.79
C LEU A 38 -36.42 -4.74 -19.20
N ARG A 39 -37.45 -4.90 -20.05
CA ARG A 39 -37.51 -4.22 -21.35
C ARG A 39 -37.55 -2.70 -21.20
N ALA A 40 -38.40 -2.18 -20.30
CA ALA A 40 -38.50 -0.75 -20.02
C ALA A 40 -37.20 -0.16 -19.44
N ALA A 41 -36.43 -0.96 -18.72
CA ALA A 41 -35.11 -0.59 -18.19
C ALA A 41 -33.96 -0.71 -19.22
N GLY A 42 -34.26 -1.06 -20.48
CA GLY A 42 -33.26 -1.20 -21.54
C GLY A 42 -32.48 -2.52 -21.51
N VAL A 43 -32.80 -3.45 -20.62
CA VAL A 43 -32.09 -4.74 -20.52
C VAL A 43 -32.45 -5.65 -21.68
N PHE A 44 -33.68 -5.56 -22.20
CA PHE A 44 -34.20 -6.37 -23.31
C PHE A 44 -34.77 -5.53 -24.47
N GLU A 45 -34.02 -4.53 -24.95
CA GLU A 45 -34.46 -3.61 -26.02
C GLU A 45 -34.87 -4.31 -27.33
N ASN A 46 -34.31 -5.50 -27.60
CA ASN A 46 -34.59 -6.29 -28.79
C ASN A 46 -35.58 -7.46 -28.56
N MET A 47 -36.37 -7.44 -27.49
CA MET A 47 -37.40 -8.46 -27.25
C MET A 47 -38.70 -8.15 -28.01
N VAL A 48 -39.20 -9.16 -28.74
CA VAL A 48 -40.50 -9.15 -29.43
C VAL A 48 -41.40 -10.20 -28.81
N ASP A 49 -42.63 -9.83 -28.54
CA ASP A 49 -43.67 -10.72 -28.04
C ASP A 49 -44.65 -11.10 -29.17
N GLY A 50 -45.03 -12.36 -29.26
CA GLY A 50 -45.96 -12.81 -30.31
C GLY A 50 -46.09 -14.32 -30.46
N LEU A 51 -47.02 -14.74 -31.31
CA LEU A 51 -47.26 -16.16 -31.66
C LEU A 51 -46.36 -16.63 -32.81
N VAL A 52 -45.77 -15.71 -33.57
CA VAL A 52 -44.89 -16.02 -34.71
C VAL A 52 -43.45 -15.70 -34.31
N PRO A 53 -42.48 -16.60 -34.57
CA PRO A 53 -41.08 -16.32 -34.29
C PRO A 53 -40.61 -15.05 -35.04
N PRO A 54 -39.92 -14.13 -34.36
CA PRO A 54 -39.35 -12.94 -34.99
C PRO A 54 -38.11 -13.30 -35.82
N ALA A 55 -37.45 -12.28 -36.38
CA ALA A 55 -36.13 -12.45 -36.96
C ALA A 55 -35.12 -12.99 -35.91
N THR A 56 -34.11 -13.72 -36.38
CA THR A 56 -33.17 -14.50 -35.55
C THR A 56 -32.22 -13.65 -34.70
N ASP A 57 -32.23 -12.34 -34.88
CA ASP A 57 -31.46 -11.33 -34.14
C ASP A 57 -32.19 -10.80 -32.90
N LYS A 58 -33.40 -11.30 -32.61
CA LYS A 58 -34.26 -10.81 -31.52
C LYS A 58 -34.43 -11.83 -30.40
N LEU A 59 -34.82 -11.36 -29.23
CA LEU A 59 -35.39 -12.23 -28.19
C LEU A 59 -36.87 -12.41 -28.47
N TRP A 60 -37.38 -13.62 -28.30
CA TRP A 60 -38.78 -13.94 -28.56
C TRP A 60 -39.49 -14.34 -27.28
N LEU A 61 -40.47 -13.56 -26.84
CA LEU A 61 -41.41 -14.01 -25.83
C LEU A 61 -42.53 -14.79 -26.53
N ASP A 62 -42.36 -16.11 -26.55
CA ASP A 62 -43.24 -17.04 -27.25
C ASP A 62 -44.55 -17.23 -26.50
N LYS A 63 -45.61 -16.64 -27.04
CA LYS A 63 -46.98 -16.67 -26.50
C LYS A 63 -47.78 -17.92 -26.89
N ASN A 64 -47.17 -18.87 -27.60
CA ASN A 64 -47.82 -20.17 -27.89
C ASN A 64 -47.81 -21.11 -26.67
N TYR A 65 -47.11 -20.73 -25.59
CA TYR A 65 -47.03 -21.47 -24.34
C TYR A 65 -47.69 -20.68 -23.22
N ASP A 66 -48.21 -21.38 -22.21
CA ASP A 66 -48.74 -20.79 -21.00
C ASP A 66 -48.10 -21.45 -19.75
N PRO A 67 -47.15 -20.79 -19.06
CA PRO A 67 -46.70 -19.39 -19.26
C PRO A 67 -45.93 -19.17 -20.56
N ALA A 68 -45.97 -17.92 -21.06
CA ALA A 68 -45.17 -17.51 -22.21
C ALA A 68 -43.67 -17.74 -21.92
N GLN A 69 -42.96 -18.29 -22.91
CA GLN A 69 -41.55 -18.66 -22.75
C GLN A 69 -40.65 -17.66 -23.45
N LEU A 70 -39.71 -17.05 -22.72
CA LEU A 70 -38.64 -16.28 -23.35
C LEU A 70 -37.70 -17.25 -24.07
N LYS A 71 -37.45 -17.02 -25.35
CA LYS A 71 -36.58 -17.81 -26.23
C LYS A 71 -35.55 -16.93 -26.91
N GLN A 72 -34.42 -17.54 -27.25
CA GLN A 72 -33.42 -16.95 -28.15
C GLN A 72 -33.19 -17.87 -29.33
N TRP A 73 -32.74 -17.32 -30.45
CA TRP A 73 -32.26 -18.11 -31.56
C TRP A 73 -30.92 -18.77 -31.21
N ASP A 74 -30.84 -20.08 -31.37
CA ASP A 74 -29.59 -20.84 -31.27
C ASP A 74 -29.10 -21.17 -32.67
N ALA A 75 -28.11 -20.42 -33.13
CA ALA A 75 -27.55 -20.59 -34.47
C ALA A 75 -26.95 -21.99 -34.69
N THR A 76 -26.47 -22.65 -33.64
CA THR A 76 -25.88 -23.99 -33.74
C THR A 76 -26.93 -25.03 -34.10
N GLY A 77 -28.08 -24.97 -33.43
CA GLY A 77 -29.20 -25.88 -33.67
C GLY A 77 -30.19 -25.38 -34.72
N SER A 78 -29.98 -24.19 -35.29
CA SER A 78 -30.93 -23.48 -36.16
C SER A 78 -32.37 -23.52 -35.62
N SER A 79 -32.52 -23.25 -34.32
CA SER A 79 -33.80 -23.37 -33.62
C SER A 79 -33.97 -22.33 -32.52
N TRP A 80 -35.22 -21.98 -32.24
CA TRP A 80 -35.59 -21.16 -31.09
C TRP A 80 -35.63 -22.02 -29.85
N VAL A 81 -34.83 -21.65 -28.85
CA VAL A 81 -34.68 -22.44 -27.62
C VAL A 81 -34.97 -21.58 -26.38
N PRO A 82 -35.56 -22.17 -25.31
CA PRO A 82 -35.84 -21.44 -24.08
C PRO A 82 -34.61 -20.76 -23.49
N MET A 83 -34.81 -19.52 -23.06
CA MET A 83 -33.84 -18.73 -22.35
C MET A 83 -33.71 -19.26 -20.92
N THR A 84 -32.59 -19.90 -20.62
CA THR A 84 -32.25 -20.30 -19.25
C THR A 84 -31.42 -19.21 -18.58
N TYR A 85 -31.33 -19.22 -17.25
CA TYR A 85 -30.43 -18.32 -16.50
C TYR A 85 -28.99 -18.34 -17.04
N ASN A 86 -28.49 -19.53 -17.39
CA ASN A 86 -27.15 -19.70 -17.96
C ASN A 86 -27.02 -19.11 -19.37
N ARG A 87 -28.08 -19.09 -20.18
CA ARG A 87 -28.07 -18.44 -21.50
C ARG A 87 -28.13 -16.92 -21.37
N LEU A 88 -28.93 -16.42 -20.43
CA LEU A 88 -29.16 -14.98 -20.22
C LEU A 88 -27.97 -14.26 -19.58
N PHE A 89 -27.33 -14.89 -18.58
CA PHE A 89 -26.27 -14.27 -17.80
C PHE A 89 -24.94 -15.02 -17.87
N GLY A 90 -24.93 -16.26 -18.38
CA GLY A 90 -23.75 -17.11 -18.50
C GLY A 90 -23.06 -17.07 -19.87
N GLN A 91 -23.60 -16.34 -20.86
CA GLN A 91 -22.89 -16.12 -22.14
C GLN A 91 -21.65 -15.22 -21.99
N ALA A 92 -21.56 -14.40 -20.94
CA ALA A 92 -20.33 -13.69 -20.59
C ALA A 92 -19.29 -14.56 -19.84
N ALA A 93 -19.64 -15.81 -19.50
CA ALA A 93 -18.72 -16.66 -18.75
C ALA A 93 -17.67 -17.28 -19.68
N LEU A 94 -16.44 -16.83 -19.49
CA LEU A 94 -15.20 -17.42 -19.99
C LEU A 94 -15.18 -18.93 -19.69
N GLY A 95 -15.17 -19.78 -20.72
CA GLY A 95 -15.04 -21.21 -20.54
C GLY A 95 -13.59 -21.61 -20.29
N VAL A 96 -13.29 -22.35 -19.23
CA VAL A 96 -11.94 -22.87 -19.01
C VAL A 96 -11.81 -24.23 -19.68
N LEU A 97 -10.90 -24.35 -20.65
CA LEU A 97 -10.52 -25.61 -21.27
C LEU A 97 -9.34 -26.19 -20.49
N ALA A 98 -9.60 -27.23 -19.70
CA ALA A 98 -8.54 -27.92 -18.96
C ALA A 98 -7.70 -28.75 -19.95
N VAL A 99 -6.41 -28.41 -20.09
CA VAL A 99 -5.48 -29.16 -20.92
C VAL A 99 -5.19 -30.51 -20.26
N THR A 100 -5.55 -31.59 -20.95
CA THR A 100 -5.39 -32.97 -20.47
C THR A 100 -4.21 -33.70 -21.10
N GLY A 101 -3.63 -33.15 -22.18
CA GLY A 101 -2.45 -33.71 -22.82
C GLY A 101 -2.13 -33.07 -24.17
N GLY A 102 -1.42 -33.81 -25.02
CA GLY A 102 -1.04 -33.40 -26.37
C GLY A 102 0.37 -32.83 -26.49
N THR A 103 0.62 -32.13 -27.60
CA THR A 103 1.86 -31.40 -27.89
C THR A 103 1.57 -29.91 -28.07
N GLY A 104 2.59 -29.07 -28.20
CA GLY A 104 2.39 -27.64 -28.46
C GLY A 104 1.59 -27.33 -29.72
N ASN A 105 1.66 -28.19 -30.76
CA ASN A 105 0.91 -28.01 -32.01
C ASN A 105 -0.39 -28.82 -32.06
N ALA A 106 -0.64 -29.70 -31.09
CA ALA A 106 -1.82 -30.54 -31.04
C ALA A 106 -2.25 -30.69 -29.59
N VAL A 107 -2.94 -29.67 -29.08
CA VAL A 107 -3.33 -29.58 -27.66
C VAL A 107 -4.60 -30.40 -27.45
N VAL A 108 -4.63 -31.23 -26.40
CA VAL A 108 -5.83 -31.98 -26.02
C VAL A 108 -6.42 -31.36 -24.76
N VAL A 109 -7.72 -31.04 -24.81
CA VAL A 109 -8.46 -30.44 -23.70
C VAL A 109 -9.69 -31.27 -23.33
N ALA A 110 -10.09 -31.19 -22.07
CA ALA A 110 -11.40 -31.67 -21.63
C ALA A 110 -12.51 -30.72 -22.08
N GLN A 111 -13.69 -31.28 -22.39
CA GLN A 111 -14.88 -30.48 -22.61
C GLN A 111 -15.24 -29.72 -21.32
N PRO A 112 -15.53 -28.41 -21.38
CA PRO A 112 -15.91 -27.65 -20.19
C PRO A 112 -17.27 -28.12 -19.66
N ASN A 113 -17.44 -28.09 -18.33
CA ASN A 113 -18.67 -28.52 -17.65
C ASN A 113 -19.92 -27.74 -18.10
N SER A 114 -19.74 -26.53 -18.61
CA SER A 114 -20.81 -25.68 -19.15
C SER A 114 -21.24 -26.04 -20.58
N GLY A 115 -20.62 -27.05 -21.19
CA GLY A 115 -20.79 -27.41 -22.59
C GLY A 115 -19.85 -26.63 -23.52
N PHE A 116 -19.47 -27.26 -24.63
CA PHE A 116 -18.67 -26.63 -25.68
C PHE A 116 -19.61 -26.04 -26.73
N GLN A 117 -19.49 -24.74 -27.02
CA GLN A 117 -20.43 -23.98 -27.81
C GLN A 117 -19.69 -22.99 -28.73
N ALA A 118 -20.26 -22.76 -29.91
CA ALA A 118 -19.79 -21.73 -30.83
C ALA A 118 -20.01 -20.32 -30.26
N ASN A 119 -19.27 -19.35 -30.80
CA ASN A 119 -19.28 -17.93 -30.47
C ASN A 119 -19.02 -17.64 -28.98
N ARG A 120 -18.07 -18.38 -28.39
CA ARG A 120 -17.74 -18.25 -26.97
C ARG A 120 -16.26 -18.09 -26.72
N LEU A 121 -15.94 -17.31 -25.69
CA LEU A 121 -14.59 -17.13 -25.18
C LEU A 121 -14.17 -18.31 -24.32
N TYR A 122 -12.98 -18.81 -24.60
CA TYR A 122 -12.32 -19.87 -23.87
C TYR A 122 -10.95 -19.42 -23.40
N THR A 123 -10.52 -19.93 -22.24
CA THR A 123 -9.12 -19.86 -21.81
C THR A 123 -8.55 -21.24 -21.60
N MET A 124 -7.26 -21.37 -21.88
CA MET A 124 -6.50 -22.57 -21.55
C MET A 124 -5.07 -22.21 -21.20
N SER A 125 -4.39 -23.06 -20.43
CA SER A 125 -2.95 -22.94 -20.17
C SER A 125 -2.25 -24.13 -20.82
N PRO A 126 -1.61 -23.96 -22.00
CA PRO A 126 -0.87 -25.03 -22.67
C PRO A 126 0.20 -25.62 -21.76
N THR A 127 0.53 -26.90 -21.96
CA THR A 127 1.59 -27.59 -21.20
C THR A 127 2.91 -27.72 -21.98
N ALA A 128 2.91 -27.28 -23.24
CA ALA A 128 4.08 -27.29 -24.11
C ALA A 128 4.04 -26.08 -25.06
N ASN A 129 5.22 -25.65 -25.52
CA ASN A 129 5.33 -24.56 -26.47
C ASN A 129 4.98 -25.03 -27.88
N ASN A 130 4.20 -24.25 -28.64
CA ASN A 130 3.99 -24.55 -30.05
C ASN A 130 5.24 -24.19 -30.88
N SER A 131 5.48 -24.98 -31.92
CA SER A 131 6.48 -24.70 -32.95
C SER A 131 5.80 -24.13 -34.20
N ALA A 132 6.58 -23.82 -35.24
CA ALA A 132 6.03 -23.34 -36.50
C ALA A 132 5.06 -24.37 -37.09
N GLY A 133 3.90 -23.93 -37.56
CA GLY A 133 2.97 -24.77 -38.32
C GLY A 133 1.51 -24.63 -37.90
N ALA A 134 0.68 -25.54 -38.39
CA ALA A 134 -0.72 -25.62 -38.03
C ALA A 134 -0.86 -26.14 -36.58
N VAL A 135 -1.55 -25.38 -35.75
CA VAL A 135 -1.89 -25.77 -34.38
C VAL A 135 -3.35 -26.20 -34.33
N THR A 136 -3.63 -27.26 -33.61
CA THR A 136 -5.00 -27.74 -33.37
C THR A 136 -5.29 -27.89 -31.88
N ILE A 137 -6.57 -27.76 -31.53
CA ILE A 137 -7.11 -28.11 -30.21
C ILE A 137 -8.12 -29.24 -30.41
N GLN A 138 -7.83 -30.39 -29.82
CA GLN A 138 -8.77 -31.51 -29.70
C GLN A 138 -9.57 -31.35 -28.41
N VAL A 139 -10.86 -31.09 -28.55
CA VAL A 139 -11.81 -31.08 -27.44
C VAL A 139 -12.36 -32.50 -27.29
N SER A 140 -12.01 -33.15 -26.18
CA SER A 140 -12.34 -34.55 -25.91
C SER A 140 -13.85 -34.80 -26.02
N GLY A 141 -14.25 -35.78 -26.83
CA GLY A 141 -15.66 -36.12 -27.06
C GLY A 141 -16.41 -35.20 -28.03
N VAL A 142 -15.76 -34.16 -28.57
CA VAL A 142 -16.40 -33.19 -29.46
C VAL A 142 -15.76 -33.17 -30.85
N GLY A 143 -14.46 -32.88 -30.95
CA GLY A 143 -13.80 -32.75 -32.24
C GLY A 143 -12.42 -32.12 -32.16
N THR A 144 -11.75 -32.02 -33.31
CA THR A 144 -10.45 -31.35 -33.45
C THR A 144 -10.62 -30.12 -34.32
N TYR A 145 -10.18 -28.97 -33.81
CA TYR A 145 -10.38 -27.68 -34.46
C TYR A 145 -9.03 -26.99 -34.67
N PRO A 146 -8.79 -26.36 -35.83
CA PRO A 146 -7.61 -25.54 -36.04
C PRO A 146 -7.64 -24.30 -35.15
N VAL A 147 -6.46 -23.83 -34.79
CA VAL A 147 -6.26 -22.55 -34.12
C VAL A 147 -5.59 -21.58 -35.11
N LYS A 148 -6.09 -20.35 -35.17
CA LYS A 148 -5.65 -19.30 -36.10
C LYS A 148 -5.62 -17.94 -35.41
N TYR A 149 -4.99 -16.96 -36.05
CA TYR A 149 -5.23 -15.55 -35.72
C TYR A 149 -6.51 -15.03 -36.38
N GLY A 150 -6.92 -13.81 -36.03
CA GLY A 150 -8.13 -13.18 -36.58
C GLY A 150 -8.09 -12.95 -38.09
N ASP A 151 -6.90 -12.90 -38.68
CA ASP A 151 -6.68 -12.79 -40.13
C ASP A 151 -6.68 -14.14 -40.86
N GLY A 152 -6.86 -15.26 -40.15
CA GLY A 152 -6.86 -16.61 -40.69
C GLY A 152 -5.47 -17.25 -40.86
N SER A 153 -4.39 -16.54 -40.54
CA SER A 153 -3.04 -17.08 -40.59
C SER A 153 -2.76 -18.08 -39.45
N ASN A 154 -1.73 -18.93 -39.65
CA ASN A 154 -1.30 -19.89 -38.63
C ASN A 154 -0.59 -19.17 -37.47
N LEU A 155 -0.61 -19.79 -36.28
CA LEU A 155 0.13 -19.25 -35.13
C LEU A 155 1.64 -19.24 -35.38
N LEU A 156 2.29 -18.20 -34.88
CA LEU A 156 3.75 -18.12 -34.85
C LEU A 156 4.31 -19.08 -33.78
N PRO A 157 5.57 -19.52 -33.90
CA PRO A 157 6.23 -20.30 -32.85
C PRO A 157 6.21 -19.55 -31.51
N GLY A 158 5.87 -20.26 -30.43
CA GLY A 158 5.83 -19.70 -29.07
C GLY A 158 4.56 -18.91 -28.71
N GLU A 159 3.60 -18.78 -29.62
CA GLU A 159 2.29 -18.17 -29.34
C GLU A 159 1.57 -18.87 -28.18
N PHE A 160 1.56 -20.20 -28.20
CA PHE A 160 1.28 -21.03 -27.03
C PHE A 160 2.59 -21.29 -26.31
N THR A 161 2.70 -20.75 -25.10
CA THR A 161 3.80 -20.99 -24.18
C THR A 161 3.31 -21.81 -23.01
N SER A 162 4.09 -22.82 -22.60
CA SER A 162 3.80 -23.67 -21.45
C SER A 162 3.53 -22.83 -20.20
N GLY A 163 2.38 -23.08 -19.54
CA GLY A 163 1.95 -22.38 -18.34
C GLY A 163 1.35 -20.99 -18.58
N ARG A 164 1.43 -20.42 -19.80
CA ARG A 164 0.84 -19.12 -20.11
C ARG A 164 -0.60 -19.28 -20.59
N GLN A 165 -1.52 -18.55 -19.97
CA GLN A 165 -2.92 -18.60 -20.40
C GLN A 165 -3.09 -18.00 -21.80
N ALA A 166 -3.78 -18.72 -22.68
CA ALA A 166 -4.22 -18.27 -23.99
C ALA A 166 -5.73 -18.00 -23.95
N THR A 167 -6.16 -16.88 -24.50
CA THR A 167 -7.57 -16.51 -24.64
C THR A 167 -8.00 -16.68 -26.10
N LEU A 168 -9.04 -17.49 -26.29
CA LEU A 168 -9.49 -17.97 -27.58
C LEU A 168 -10.96 -17.63 -27.79
N LEU A 169 -11.36 -17.29 -29.00
CA LEU A 169 -12.75 -17.25 -29.43
C LEU A 169 -13.02 -18.46 -30.33
N PHE A 170 -13.96 -19.31 -29.97
CA PHE A 170 -14.38 -20.40 -30.85
C PHE A 170 -15.62 -19.99 -31.64
N ASN A 171 -15.59 -20.09 -32.97
CA ASN A 171 -16.71 -19.68 -33.84
C ASN A 171 -17.57 -20.87 -34.34
N GLY A 172 -17.33 -22.08 -33.84
CA GLY A 172 -17.97 -23.31 -34.32
C GLY A 172 -17.09 -24.18 -35.20
N SER A 173 -16.03 -23.61 -35.80
CA SER A 173 -15.11 -24.34 -36.70
C SER A 173 -13.64 -24.09 -36.43
N VAL A 174 -13.27 -22.93 -35.88
CA VAL A 174 -11.90 -22.49 -35.64
C VAL A 174 -11.80 -21.82 -34.28
N PHE A 175 -10.68 -22.01 -33.58
CA PHE A 175 -10.29 -21.17 -32.46
C PHE A 175 -9.45 -19.99 -32.93
N THR A 176 -9.86 -18.78 -32.58
CA THR A 176 -9.13 -17.55 -32.89
C THR A 176 -8.42 -17.03 -31.65
N VAL A 177 -7.11 -16.81 -31.72
CA VAL A 177 -6.37 -16.14 -30.63
C VAL A 177 -6.70 -14.66 -30.62
N LEU A 178 -7.08 -14.13 -29.46
CA LEU A 178 -7.47 -12.72 -29.32
C LEU A 178 -6.32 -11.78 -29.01
N PHE A 179 -5.28 -12.28 -28.35
CA PHE A 179 -4.12 -11.49 -27.93
C PHE A 179 -2.85 -12.21 -28.39
N SER A 180 -2.32 -11.82 -29.55
CA SER A 180 -1.10 -12.45 -30.07
C SER A 180 0.12 -12.08 -29.24
N VAL A 181 1.09 -13.00 -29.11
CA VAL A 181 2.42 -12.70 -28.55
C VAL A 181 3.12 -11.60 -29.34
N GLY A 182 2.93 -11.57 -30.66
CA GLY A 182 3.52 -10.56 -31.55
C GLY A 182 3.08 -9.15 -31.17
N ASP A 183 1.78 -8.94 -30.98
CA ASP A 183 1.23 -7.63 -30.63
C ASP A 183 1.63 -7.20 -29.21
N LEU A 184 1.64 -8.15 -28.27
CA LEU A 184 2.13 -7.92 -26.91
C LEU A 184 3.60 -7.51 -26.90
N ASN A 185 4.45 -8.20 -27.66
CA ASN A 185 5.87 -7.87 -27.77
C ASN A 185 6.10 -6.51 -28.46
N ALA A 186 5.32 -6.17 -29.48
CA ALA A 186 5.37 -4.87 -30.14
C ALA A 186 4.99 -3.73 -29.16
N ALA A 187 3.91 -3.92 -28.39
CA ALA A 187 3.50 -2.96 -27.37
C ALA A 187 4.55 -2.79 -26.27
N VAL A 188 5.14 -3.89 -25.79
CA VAL A 188 6.23 -3.86 -24.80
C VAL A 188 7.46 -3.15 -25.37
N THR A 189 7.82 -3.42 -26.63
CA THR A 189 8.95 -2.76 -27.31
C THR A 189 8.72 -1.25 -27.46
N ALA A 190 7.51 -0.85 -27.86
CA ALA A 190 7.13 0.56 -27.96
C ALA A 190 7.14 1.27 -26.59
N ALA A 191 6.69 0.57 -25.53
CA ALA A 191 6.76 1.08 -24.16
C ALA A 191 8.21 1.24 -23.68
N ALA A 192 9.08 0.27 -23.97
CA ALA A 192 10.50 0.35 -23.66
C ALA A 192 11.18 1.52 -24.39
N ALA A 193 10.91 1.69 -25.68
CA ALA A 193 11.42 2.82 -26.46
C ALA A 193 10.95 4.17 -25.90
N SER A 194 9.68 4.27 -25.49
CA SER A 194 9.12 5.47 -24.85
C SER A 194 9.80 5.77 -23.52
N ALA A 195 10.08 4.75 -22.70
CA ALA A 195 10.80 4.91 -21.44
C ALA A 195 12.25 5.40 -21.67
N SER A 196 12.95 4.86 -22.67
CA SER A 196 14.30 5.33 -23.03
C SER A 196 14.30 6.78 -23.53
N ALA A 197 13.31 7.18 -24.34
CA ALA A 197 13.15 8.56 -24.81
C ALA A 197 12.86 9.53 -23.65
N ALA A 198 12.04 9.13 -22.68
CA ALA A 198 11.76 9.91 -21.48
C ALA A 198 13.01 10.10 -20.61
N SER A 199 13.79 9.03 -20.40
CA SER A 199 15.06 9.10 -19.69
C SER A 199 16.06 10.05 -20.36
N THR A 200 16.18 9.97 -21.69
CA THR A 200 17.04 10.88 -22.47
C THR A 200 16.59 12.34 -22.33
N SER A 201 15.28 12.59 -22.39
CA SER A 201 14.71 13.93 -22.21
C SER A 201 14.99 14.50 -20.82
N ALA A 202 14.89 13.68 -19.77
CA ALA A 202 15.23 14.07 -18.41
C ALA A 202 16.71 14.45 -18.26
N THR A 203 17.62 13.67 -18.86
CA THR A 203 19.06 13.98 -18.88
C THR A 203 19.33 15.30 -19.60
N ASN A 204 18.74 15.51 -20.77
CA ASN A 204 18.90 16.75 -21.55
C ASN A 204 18.38 17.98 -20.78
N ALA A 205 17.26 17.83 -20.06
CA ALA A 205 16.72 18.90 -19.21
C ALA A 205 17.67 19.22 -18.04
N ALA A 206 18.24 18.20 -17.39
CA ALA A 206 19.22 18.39 -16.32
C ALA A 206 20.49 19.09 -16.82
N THR A 207 21.02 18.69 -17.99
CA THR A 207 22.17 19.35 -18.63
C THR A 207 21.85 20.81 -18.99
N SER A 208 20.66 21.08 -19.56
CA SER A 208 20.24 22.44 -19.90
C SER A 208 20.12 23.33 -18.66
N ALA A 209 19.57 22.79 -17.56
CA ALA A 209 19.51 23.50 -16.28
C ALA A 209 20.90 23.80 -15.71
N SER A 210 21.83 22.85 -15.78
CA SER A 210 23.23 23.05 -15.36
C SER A 210 23.95 24.12 -16.20
N ASN A 211 23.75 24.11 -17.52
CA ASN A 211 24.30 25.12 -18.42
C ASN A 211 23.71 26.51 -18.13
N ALA A 212 22.40 26.61 -17.92
CA ALA A 212 21.74 27.86 -17.57
C ALA A 212 22.24 28.41 -16.21
N ALA A 213 22.41 27.55 -15.21
CA ALA A 213 22.98 27.93 -13.92
C ALA A 213 24.42 28.44 -14.06
N SER A 214 25.24 27.78 -14.88
CA SER A 214 26.63 28.19 -15.16
C SER A 214 26.70 29.53 -15.89
N ALA A 215 25.82 29.74 -16.89
CA ALA A 215 25.72 31.02 -17.60
C ALA A 215 25.26 32.16 -16.67
N ALA A 216 24.28 31.90 -15.80
CA ALA A 216 23.83 32.88 -14.80
C ALA A 216 24.94 33.23 -13.81
N ALA A 217 25.69 32.23 -13.32
CA ALA A 217 26.85 32.47 -12.46
C ALA A 217 27.93 33.30 -13.17
N GLY A 218 28.22 33.00 -14.44
CA GLY A 218 29.16 33.74 -15.28
C GLY A 218 28.72 35.19 -15.53
N ALA A 219 27.43 35.47 -15.65
CA ALA A 219 26.91 36.83 -15.79
C ALA A 219 26.91 37.61 -14.47
N LEU A 220 26.73 36.93 -13.34
CA LEU A 220 26.72 37.55 -12.02
C LEU A 220 28.12 38.00 -11.57
N ALA A 221 29.16 37.24 -11.90
CA ALA A 221 30.53 37.52 -11.46
C ALA A 221 31.07 38.91 -11.93
N PRO A 222 30.89 39.34 -13.20
CA PRO A 222 31.22 40.69 -13.64
C PRO A 222 30.36 41.77 -13.01
N ALA A 223 29.06 41.51 -12.78
CA ALA A 223 28.15 42.47 -12.17
C ALA A 223 28.56 42.79 -10.72
N ILE A 224 28.99 41.78 -9.95
CA ILE A 224 29.53 41.96 -8.60
C ILE A 224 30.87 42.71 -8.64
N HIS A 225 31.78 42.36 -9.56
CA HIS A 225 33.07 43.05 -9.71
C HIS A 225 32.91 44.52 -10.12
N ALA A 226 31.92 44.84 -10.96
CA ALA A 226 31.63 46.23 -11.33
C ALA A 226 31.05 47.03 -10.14
N ALA A 227 30.27 46.38 -9.27
CA ALA A 227 29.70 47.03 -8.08
C ALA A 227 30.75 47.37 -7.02
N THR A 228 31.77 46.52 -6.82
CA THR A 228 32.86 46.78 -5.87
C THR A 228 33.89 47.81 -6.36
N ALA A 229 33.92 48.09 -7.66
CA ALA A 229 34.79 49.11 -8.26
C ALA A 229 34.23 50.55 -8.22
N LYS A 230 32.97 50.76 -7.82
CA LYS A 230 32.41 52.11 -7.60
C LYS A 230 32.92 52.64 -6.25
N THR A 231 33.96 53.49 -6.29
CA THR A 231 34.64 54.05 -5.10
C THR A 231 33.95 55.25 -4.45
N ALA A 232 32.70 55.58 -4.78
CA ALA A 232 31.96 56.60 -4.05
C ALA A 232 30.45 56.37 -4.20
N PHE A 233 29.75 56.24 -3.07
CA PHE A 233 28.30 56.35 -3.00
C PHE A 233 27.97 57.86 -3.12
N VAL A 234 27.44 58.28 -4.27
CA VAL A 234 27.16 59.70 -4.53
C VAL A 234 25.77 60.11 -4.02
N ASP A 235 24.83 59.17 -3.86
CA ASP A 235 23.45 59.50 -3.53
C ASP A 235 22.60 58.24 -3.24
N ALA A 236 21.64 58.39 -2.31
CA ALA A 236 20.79 57.31 -1.80
C ALA A 236 19.61 56.95 -2.74
N ASP A 237 19.48 57.61 -3.89
CA ASP A 237 18.35 57.46 -4.82
C ASP A 237 18.58 56.43 -5.96
N GLU A 238 19.77 55.82 -6.07
CA GLU A 238 20.08 54.82 -7.11
C GLU A 238 19.65 53.37 -6.77
N LEU A 239 18.60 53.18 -5.94
CA LEU A 239 18.03 51.85 -5.64
C LEU A 239 16.65 51.60 -6.30
N GLY A 240 16.21 52.46 -7.22
CA GLY A 240 14.86 52.42 -7.81
C GLY A 240 14.57 51.34 -8.87
N PHE A 241 15.58 50.65 -9.43
CA PHE A 241 15.37 49.68 -10.53
C PHE A 241 15.46 48.20 -10.12
N TRP A 242 15.87 47.90 -8.88
CA TRP A 242 16.12 46.53 -8.45
C TRP A 242 14.92 45.83 -7.78
N ASP A 243 13.80 46.49 -7.50
CA ASP A 243 12.79 45.97 -6.58
C ASP A 243 12.00 44.74 -7.10
N SER A 244 11.78 44.61 -8.40
CA SER A 244 10.94 43.51 -8.95
C SER A 244 11.67 42.17 -9.10
N VAL A 245 12.93 42.18 -9.55
CA VAL A 245 13.78 40.98 -9.68
C VAL A 245 14.37 40.58 -8.32
N SER A 246 14.65 41.58 -7.45
CA SER A 246 15.02 41.33 -6.05
C SER A 246 13.91 40.65 -5.29
N GLY A 247 12.63 40.97 -5.51
CA GLY A 247 11.52 40.38 -4.76
C GLY A 247 11.38 38.87 -4.95
N LEU A 248 11.50 38.38 -6.19
CA LEU A 248 11.39 36.94 -6.48
C LEU A 248 12.67 36.18 -6.09
N LEU A 249 13.85 36.73 -6.39
CA LEU A 249 15.12 36.17 -5.95
C LEU A 249 15.22 36.18 -4.42
N ARG A 250 14.79 37.24 -3.72
CA ARG A 250 14.72 37.29 -2.25
C ARG A 250 13.75 36.26 -1.70
N LYS A 251 12.61 35.98 -2.35
CA LYS A 251 11.66 34.95 -1.86
C LYS A 251 12.19 33.53 -2.03
N ILE A 252 12.80 33.21 -3.18
CA ILE A 252 13.39 31.89 -3.45
C ILE A 252 14.66 31.69 -2.61
N THR A 253 15.50 32.73 -2.50
CA THR A 253 16.68 32.68 -1.63
C THR A 253 16.30 32.69 -0.16
N LEU A 254 15.30 33.45 0.32
CA LEU A 254 14.85 33.34 1.71
C LEU A 254 14.27 31.97 2.01
N ALA A 255 13.42 31.39 1.16
CA ALA A 255 12.85 30.07 1.46
C ALA A 255 13.94 28.99 1.61
N ASN A 256 14.89 28.95 0.67
CA ASN A 256 16.03 28.03 0.74
C ASN A 256 17.02 28.40 1.86
N PHE A 257 17.25 29.70 2.07
CA PHE A 257 18.07 30.20 3.17
C PHE A 257 17.45 29.87 4.51
N TRP A 258 16.15 30.02 4.74
CA TRP A 258 15.46 29.65 5.96
C TRP A 258 15.48 28.13 6.17
N ALA A 259 15.25 27.36 5.10
CA ALA A 259 15.30 25.89 5.17
C ALA A 259 16.70 25.34 5.53
N GLN A 260 17.77 25.97 5.05
CA GLN A 260 19.16 25.58 5.38
C GLN A 260 19.72 26.30 6.62
N SER A 261 19.32 27.54 6.88
CA SER A 261 19.81 28.35 8.01
C SER A 261 19.28 27.86 9.33
N LYS A 262 18.08 27.25 9.39
CA LYS A 262 17.57 26.68 10.65
C LYS A 262 18.56 25.67 11.26
N TRP A 263 19.20 24.84 10.44
CA TRP A 263 20.22 23.90 10.91
C TRP A 263 21.52 24.60 11.30
N LYS A 264 21.85 25.73 10.66
CA LYS A 264 23.00 26.58 11.03
C LYS A 264 22.79 27.33 12.35
N THR A 265 21.54 27.53 12.78
CA THR A 265 21.23 28.19 14.07
C THR A 265 21.37 27.28 15.30
N VAL A 266 21.31 25.95 15.13
CA VAL A 266 21.60 25.00 16.21
C VAL A 266 23.10 25.06 16.50
N LYS A 267 23.52 25.19 17.75
CA LYS A 267 24.96 25.34 18.07
C LYS A 267 25.67 23.99 18.05
N ILE A 268 26.99 23.99 17.82
CA ILE A 268 27.80 22.78 17.91
C ILE A 268 27.75 22.26 19.36
N GLY A 269 27.48 20.96 19.54
CA GLY A 269 27.27 20.30 20.82
C GLY A 269 25.83 20.36 21.34
N GLU A 270 24.93 21.08 20.67
CA GLU A 270 23.53 21.19 21.08
C GLU A 270 22.72 19.97 20.61
N HIS A 271 21.80 19.52 21.47
CA HIS A 271 20.87 18.44 21.16
C HIS A 271 19.61 18.97 20.49
N TYR A 272 19.23 18.35 19.37
CA TYR A 272 17.95 18.57 18.69
C TYR A 272 17.09 17.32 18.83
N TYR A 273 15.88 17.46 19.36
CA TYR A 273 14.95 16.35 19.55
C TYR A 273 13.82 16.43 18.53
N ALA A 274 13.60 15.35 17.77
CA ALA A 274 12.55 15.26 16.77
C ALA A 274 11.70 14.00 16.97
N ASN A 275 10.38 14.17 17.03
CA ASN A 275 9.45 13.05 17.01
C ASN A 275 9.21 12.62 15.56
N THR A 276 10.09 11.76 15.03
CA THR A 276 10.04 11.31 13.63
C THR A 276 8.85 10.40 13.31
N ALA A 277 8.03 10.03 14.29
CA ALA A 277 6.76 9.32 14.03
C ALA A 277 5.65 10.26 13.52
N LEU A 278 5.81 11.58 13.69
CA LEU A 278 4.85 12.58 13.22
C LEU A 278 5.24 13.09 11.82
N ALA A 279 4.29 13.06 10.89
CA ALA A 279 4.49 13.59 9.55
C ALA A 279 4.74 15.11 9.59
N GLY A 280 5.69 15.59 8.78
CA GLY A 280 6.03 17.00 8.67
C GLY A 280 6.99 17.54 9.73
N VAL A 281 7.46 16.70 10.67
CA VAL A 281 8.52 17.10 11.60
C VAL A 281 9.84 17.29 10.85
N ASP A 282 10.50 18.41 11.13
CA ASP A 282 11.82 18.71 10.60
C ASP A 282 12.88 17.77 11.19
N VAL A 283 13.65 17.11 10.33
CA VAL A 283 14.75 16.21 10.73
C VAL A 283 16.06 16.77 10.17
N PRO A 284 17.16 16.78 10.94
CA PRO A 284 18.44 17.28 10.45
C PRO A 284 18.89 16.54 9.19
N PRO A 285 19.56 17.23 8.25
CA PRO A 285 19.99 16.62 6.99
C PRO A 285 21.02 15.51 7.26
N VAL A 286 20.89 14.39 6.52
CA VAL A 286 21.86 13.29 6.56
C VAL A 286 23.23 13.73 6.04
N SER A 287 23.26 14.58 5.02
CA SER A 287 24.48 15.12 4.43
C SER A 287 24.29 16.59 4.08
N ASP A 288 25.12 17.45 4.65
CA ASP A 288 25.21 18.87 4.32
C ASP A 288 26.69 19.31 4.47
N PRO A 289 27.24 20.10 3.54
CA PRO A 289 28.65 20.49 3.57
C PRO A 289 28.99 21.48 4.69
N ASP A 290 28.02 22.28 5.14
CA ASP A 290 28.23 23.38 6.09
C ASP A 290 27.84 23.01 7.52
N VAL A 291 26.92 22.05 7.68
CA VAL A 291 26.48 21.55 8.98
C VAL A 291 26.53 20.03 9.02
N THR A 292 26.98 19.46 10.13
CA THR A 292 26.99 18.00 10.30
C THR A 292 26.31 17.64 11.60
N PHE A 293 25.32 16.75 11.51
CA PHE A 293 24.64 16.15 12.65
C PHE A 293 24.95 14.67 12.74
N VAL A 294 24.96 14.16 13.97
CA VAL A 294 24.93 12.74 14.29
C VAL A 294 23.60 12.40 14.94
N GLU A 295 23.00 11.28 14.56
CA GLU A 295 21.88 10.70 15.29
C GLU A 295 22.45 9.93 16.48
N LEU A 296 21.95 10.15 17.69
CA LEU A 296 22.50 9.54 18.91
C LEU A 296 22.01 8.10 19.09
N THR A 297 22.08 7.30 18.02
CA THR A 297 21.65 5.90 17.93
C THR A 297 22.83 5.06 17.42
N ALA A 298 23.08 3.93 18.09
CA ALA A 298 24.05 2.94 17.68
C ALA A 298 23.63 2.18 16.41
N GLY A 299 24.60 1.69 15.65
CA GLY A 299 24.41 0.84 14.47
C GLY A 299 24.17 1.62 13.17
N LEU A 300 24.30 2.95 13.18
CA LEU A 300 24.00 3.80 12.02
C LEU A 300 25.26 4.25 11.24
N THR A 301 26.40 3.60 11.43
CA THR A 301 27.68 3.96 10.78
C THR A 301 27.89 3.33 9.40
N GLY A 302 27.04 2.37 9.00
CA GLY A 302 27.12 1.73 7.68
C GLY A 302 26.73 2.64 6.51
N SER A 303 27.11 2.25 5.29
CA SER A 303 26.79 3.01 4.06
C SER A 303 25.29 3.27 3.93
N GLY A 304 24.92 4.51 3.60
CA GLY A 304 23.52 4.95 3.47
C GLY A 304 22.81 5.28 4.79
N ASN A 305 23.41 5.00 5.95
CA ASN A 305 22.84 5.34 7.25
C ASN A 305 23.25 6.75 7.73
N PHE A 306 22.52 7.26 8.72
CA PHE A 306 22.66 8.65 9.18
C PHE A 306 24.06 9.02 9.68
N ASN A 307 24.75 8.08 10.34
CA ASN A 307 26.08 8.30 10.94
C ASN A 307 27.23 7.79 10.07
N ASN A 308 26.97 7.46 8.81
CA ASN A 308 27.99 6.96 7.88
C ASN A 308 29.18 7.92 7.79
N GLY A 309 30.37 7.45 8.20
CA GLY A 309 31.59 8.24 8.21
C GLY A 309 31.63 9.40 9.22
N LYS A 310 30.71 9.46 10.19
CA LYS A 310 30.65 10.53 11.22
C LYS A 310 31.04 10.07 12.61
N LEU A 311 30.86 8.78 12.90
CA LEU A 311 31.17 8.16 14.19
C LEU A 311 32.11 6.97 14.00
N THR A 312 32.99 6.76 14.97
CA THR A 312 33.90 5.62 15.08
C THR A 312 33.87 5.07 16.51
N SER A 313 34.50 3.92 16.75
CA SER A 313 34.65 3.31 18.08
C SER A 313 33.32 3.20 18.84
N GLU A 314 32.26 2.84 18.11
CA GLU A 314 30.95 2.63 18.70
C GLU A 314 30.97 1.41 19.62
N SER A 315 30.39 1.55 20.82
CA SER A 315 30.31 0.51 21.82
C SER A 315 28.94 0.54 22.48
N VAL A 316 28.30 -0.63 22.57
CA VAL A 316 27.05 -0.84 23.32
C VAL A 316 27.29 -1.98 24.29
N SER A 317 27.00 -1.76 25.57
CA SER A 317 27.15 -2.76 26.63
C SER A 317 26.02 -2.68 27.66
N GLY A 318 25.92 -3.69 28.52
CA GLY A 318 24.87 -3.81 29.52
C GLY A 318 23.56 -4.36 28.95
N SER A 319 22.54 -4.41 29.79
CA SER A 319 21.18 -4.83 29.45
C SER A 319 20.18 -3.88 30.10
N ALA A 320 19.00 -3.74 29.50
CA ALA A 320 17.95 -2.87 30.05
C ALA A 320 17.69 -3.20 31.54
N PRO A 321 17.63 -2.19 32.44
CA PRO A 321 17.64 -0.74 32.16
C PRO A 321 19.03 -0.08 32.03
N LEU A 322 20.12 -0.78 32.35
CA LEU A 322 21.47 -0.21 32.44
C LEU A 322 22.24 -0.34 31.11
N VAL A 323 21.62 0.06 30.00
CA VAL A 323 22.30 0.08 28.69
C VAL A 323 23.24 1.27 28.63
N SER A 324 24.48 1.03 28.21
CA SER A 324 25.54 2.02 28.08
C SER A 324 26.03 2.02 26.64
N ALA A 325 25.86 3.13 25.92
CA ALA A 325 26.20 3.25 24.51
C ALA A 325 27.01 4.52 24.22
N SER A 326 28.18 4.37 23.61
CA SER A 326 29.05 5.49 23.27
C SER A 326 29.66 5.35 21.90
N ALA A 327 30.07 6.47 21.31
CA ALA A 327 30.89 6.51 20.09
C ALA A 327 31.82 7.72 20.13
N VAL A 328 32.83 7.73 19.27
CA VAL A 328 33.75 8.84 19.07
C VAL A 328 33.39 9.58 17.79
N ILE A 329 33.32 10.91 17.85
CA ILE A 329 33.08 11.75 16.66
C ILE A 329 34.30 11.67 15.74
N SER A 330 34.08 11.38 14.46
CA SER A 330 35.12 11.28 13.44
C SER A 330 34.77 12.15 12.23
N VAL A 331 34.64 13.46 12.46
CA VAL A 331 34.27 14.45 11.44
C VAL A 331 35.39 15.46 11.26
N SER A 332 36.04 15.45 10.10
CA SER A 332 37.13 16.38 9.79
C SER A 332 36.65 17.85 9.81
N GLY A 333 37.41 18.71 10.50
CA GLY A 333 37.10 20.12 10.69
C GLY A 333 36.01 20.41 11.73
N SER A 334 35.46 19.40 12.41
CA SER A 334 34.62 19.58 13.59
C SER A 334 35.47 19.97 14.80
N PRO A 335 35.08 20.97 15.61
CA PRO A 335 35.74 21.24 16.90
C PRO A 335 35.48 20.13 17.94
N MET A 336 34.55 19.22 17.69
CA MET A 336 34.26 18.04 18.51
C MET A 336 34.90 16.76 17.97
N ASN A 337 35.74 16.84 16.93
CA ASN A 337 36.40 15.67 16.37
C ASN A 337 37.27 14.96 17.44
N GLY A 338 37.14 13.64 17.54
CA GLY A 338 37.82 12.81 18.55
C GLY A 338 37.15 12.78 19.92
N GLN A 339 36.07 13.54 20.14
CA GLN A 339 35.34 13.52 21.41
C GLN A 339 34.42 12.30 21.51
N THR A 340 34.40 11.67 22.68
CA THR A 340 33.45 10.59 23.00
C THR A 340 32.10 11.17 23.41
N ILE A 341 31.03 10.64 22.81
CA ILE A 341 29.66 11.03 23.09
C ILE A 341 28.81 9.83 23.50
N ARG A 342 27.67 10.11 24.12
CA ARG A 342 26.67 9.10 24.48
C ARG A 342 25.61 8.98 23.40
N LEU A 343 25.18 7.75 23.12
CA LEU A 343 24.14 7.45 22.14
C LEU A 343 22.79 7.37 22.87
N LEU A 344 22.25 8.56 23.18
CA LEU A 344 21.07 8.73 24.03
C LEU A 344 19.84 7.93 23.57
N ASN A 345 19.61 7.80 22.26
CA ASN A 345 18.48 7.03 21.72
C ASN A 345 18.64 5.53 22.01
N THR A 346 19.87 5.02 21.98
CA THR A 346 20.17 3.61 22.30
C THR A 346 20.08 3.34 23.80
N GLU A 347 20.50 4.29 24.64
CA GLU A 347 20.40 4.14 26.09
C GLU A 347 19.00 4.40 26.64
N GLY A 348 18.17 5.16 25.92
CA GLY A 348 16.95 5.74 26.48
C GLY A 348 17.22 6.84 27.52
N ARG A 349 18.42 7.42 27.53
CA ARG A 349 18.86 8.38 28.57
C ARG A 349 18.35 9.79 28.29
N ILE A 350 17.97 10.49 29.36
CA ILE A 350 17.58 11.91 29.34
C ILE A 350 18.72 12.76 29.90
N VAL A 351 18.98 13.91 29.28
CA VAL A 351 19.95 14.90 29.77
C VAL A 351 19.31 15.79 30.83
N ARG A 352 19.99 15.97 31.96
CA ARG A 352 19.62 16.93 33.01
C ARG A 352 20.79 17.88 33.32
N PRO A 353 20.54 19.13 33.72
CA PRO A 353 21.58 19.99 34.27
C PRO A 353 22.27 19.34 35.47
N SER A 354 23.61 19.44 35.51
CA SER A 354 24.46 18.84 36.54
C SER A 354 25.67 19.76 36.80
N THR A 355 26.14 19.79 38.04
CA THR A 355 27.41 20.44 38.42
C THR A 355 28.64 19.64 37.94
N SER A 356 28.45 18.37 37.57
CA SER A 356 29.44 17.51 36.93
C SER A 356 28.90 17.02 35.59
N PRO A 357 29.05 17.80 34.50
CA PRO A 357 28.65 17.38 33.16
C PRO A 357 29.34 16.08 32.74
N ASN A 358 28.66 15.28 31.92
CA ASN A 358 29.14 14.00 31.41
C ASN A 358 29.33 12.87 32.46
N THR A 359 29.03 13.11 33.75
CA THR A 359 28.89 12.02 34.72
C THR A 359 27.60 11.26 34.45
N LEU A 360 27.70 9.97 34.14
CA LEU A 360 26.55 9.11 33.95
C LEU A 360 25.86 8.86 35.29
N GLN A 361 24.55 9.07 35.31
CA GLN A 361 23.69 8.77 36.43
C GLN A 361 22.64 7.78 35.94
N ASP A 362 22.68 6.57 36.48
CA ASP A 362 21.64 5.58 36.24
C ASP A 362 20.50 5.78 37.25
N ASP A 363 19.38 5.07 37.05
CA ASP A 363 18.29 5.09 38.00
C ASP A 363 18.80 4.67 39.39
N THR A 364 18.55 5.51 40.39
CA THR A 364 18.98 5.27 41.77
C THR A 364 18.05 4.30 42.51
N TYR A 365 16.88 4.01 41.95
CA TYR A 365 15.85 3.16 42.57
C TYR A 365 15.78 1.77 41.91
N GLN A 366 16.91 1.05 41.90
CA GLN A 366 17.03 -0.30 41.30
C GLN A 366 16.62 -1.43 42.25
N GLY A 367 16.33 -1.10 43.51
CA GLY A 367 15.89 -2.05 44.51
C GLY A 367 15.43 -1.30 45.75
N HIS A 368 14.31 -1.73 46.30
CA HIS A 368 13.89 -1.34 47.63
C HIS A 368 13.46 -2.57 48.40
N TRP A 369 13.68 -2.50 49.70
CA TRP A 369 13.24 -3.48 50.66
C TRP A 369 12.62 -2.71 51.81
N HIS A 370 11.55 -3.26 52.37
CA HIS A 370 10.96 -2.70 53.57
C HIS A 370 11.62 -3.40 54.75
N ASN A 371 12.27 -2.63 55.63
CA ASN A 371 12.67 -3.15 56.92
C ASN A 371 11.47 -3.11 57.86
N TYR A 372 11.25 -4.21 58.59
CA TYR A 372 10.21 -4.28 59.60
C TYR A 372 10.85 -4.06 60.97
N ASP A 373 10.80 -2.82 61.47
CA ASP A 373 11.23 -2.52 62.83
C ASP A 373 10.09 -2.85 63.80
N SER A 374 10.16 -4.04 64.42
CA SER A 374 9.30 -4.35 65.57
C SER A 374 9.73 -3.48 66.74
N ASN A 375 8.83 -2.66 67.27
CA ASN A 375 9.11 -1.85 68.45
C ASN A 375 9.35 -2.77 69.66
N SER A 376 10.60 -2.89 70.11
CA SER A 376 11.02 -3.71 71.27
C SER A 376 10.56 -3.14 72.62
N GLY A 377 9.76 -2.07 72.63
CA GLY A 377 9.15 -1.50 73.83
C GLY A 377 7.82 -2.18 74.16
N GLY A 378 7.86 -3.38 74.76
CA GLY A 378 6.71 -3.95 75.49
C GLY A 378 6.11 -5.26 74.97
N ARG A 379 6.82 -6.06 74.17
CA ARG A 379 6.41 -7.44 73.85
C ARG A 379 7.50 -8.41 74.27
N GLY A 380 7.13 -9.32 75.18
CA GLY A 380 8.05 -10.23 75.87
C GLY A 380 8.95 -11.02 74.91
N THR A 381 10.21 -11.13 75.29
CA THR A 381 11.23 -12.00 74.70
C THR A 381 10.69 -13.41 74.46
N ALA A 382 10.38 -13.70 73.20
CA ALA A 382 10.36 -15.05 72.68
C ALA A 382 11.10 -15.01 71.34
N THR A 383 12.42 -15.19 71.40
CA THR A 383 13.25 -15.50 70.25
C THR A 383 12.76 -16.82 69.65
N VAL A 384 11.85 -16.74 68.68
CA VAL A 384 11.46 -17.86 67.84
C VAL A 384 11.62 -17.40 66.39
N VAL A 385 12.47 -18.10 65.66
CA VAL A 385 12.65 -17.95 64.22
C VAL A 385 11.26 -18.01 63.55
N GLY A 386 10.84 -16.92 62.90
CA GLY A 386 9.56 -16.86 62.17
C GLY A 386 8.41 -16.11 62.86
N GLN A 387 8.64 -15.18 63.78
CA GLN A 387 7.53 -14.43 64.39
C GLN A 387 6.85 -13.43 63.44
N THR A 388 5.54 -13.64 63.31
CA THR A 388 4.54 -12.79 62.67
C THR A 388 4.05 -11.77 63.68
N ASP A 389 4.22 -10.48 63.41
CA ASP A 389 3.74 -9.50 64.37
C ASP A 389 2.18 -9.40 64.31
N VAL A 390 1.60 -9.28 65.50
CA VAL A 390 0.19 -9.07 65.90
C VAL A 390 -0.33 -7.61 65.96
N ILE A 391 -0.98 -7.00 64.96
CA ILE A 391 -1.67 -5.70 65.19
C ILE A 391 -3.13 -5.84 64.77
N ASP A 392 -3.99 -5.79 65.80
CA ASP A 392 -5.45 -5.97 65.87
C ASP A 392 -6.25 -5.43 64.67
N SER A 393 -7.30 -6.06 64.17
CA SER A 393 -8.44 -6.56 64.94
C SER A 393 -9.36 -7.47 64.10
N ALA A 394 -10.09 -8.34 64.80
CA ALA A 394 -11.07 -9.36 64.35
C ALA A 394 -10.50 -10.76 64.02
N SER A 395 -10.73 -11.69 64.96
CA SER A 395 -10.38 -13.12 65.00
C SER A 395 -8.97 -13.45 65.51
N ALA A 396 -8.90 -13.81 66.79
CA ALA A 396 -7.75 -14.46 67.39
C ALA A 396 -7.38 -15.73 66.61
N GLY A 397 -6.15 -15.83 66.12
CA GLY A 397 -5.60 -17.03 65.47
C GLY A 397 -5.25 -16.90 63.99
N ALA A 398 -5.59 -15.80 63.32
CA ALA A 398 -5.16 -15.58 61.93
C ALA A 398 -3.74 -14.97 61.87
N VAL A 399 -2.74 -15.81 61.61
CA VAL A 399 -1.36 -15.40 61.34
C VAL A 399 -1.35 -14.63 60.00
N LYS A 400 -1.17 -13.30 60.03
CA LYS A 400 -0.93 -12.51 58.81
C LYS A 400 0.58 -12.33 58.60
N THR A 401 1.18 -13.24 57.83
CA THR A 401 2.61 -13.21 57.48
C THR A 401 3.02 -12.04 56.58
N ASP A 402 2.07 -11.26 56.05
CA ASP A 402 2.31 -10.35 54.92
C ASP A 402 2.26 -8.87 55.32
N ARG A 403 3.08 -8.47 56.30
CA ARG A 403 3.21 -7.06 56.71
C ARG A 403 4.01 -6.21 55.74
N VAL A 404 4.93 -6.86 55.04
CA VAL A 404 5.63 -6.30 53.89
C VAL A 404 5.03 -6.97 52.67
N LYS A 405 4.43 -6.19 51.78
CA LYS A 405 3.90 -6.68 50.51
C LYS A 405 4.73 -6.09 49.37
N GLY A 406 4.85 -6.83 48.28
CA GLY A 406 5.29 -6.23 47.01
C GLY A 406 4.33 -5.12 46.59
N SER A 407 4.65 -4.43 45.50
CA SER A 407 3.76 -3.41 44.95
C SER A 407 2.35 -3.98 44.72
N ILE A 408 1.34 -3.47 45.44
CA ILE A 408 -0.07 -3.88 45.32
C ILE A 408 -0.91 -2.77 44.67
N SER A 409 -1.96 -3.17 43.95
CA SER A 409 -2.99 -2.24 43.47
C SER A 409 -3.73 -1.62 44.65
N ASP A 410 -3.94 -0.31 44.63
CA ASP A 410 -4.73 0.41 45.64
C ASP A 410 -6.24 0.46 45.29
N GLY A 411 -6.65 -0.18 44.20
CA GLY A 411 -8.04 -0.25 43.74
C GLY A 411 -8.59 1.04 43.15
N VAL A 412 -7.89 2.17 43.29
CA VAL A 412 -8.33 3.50 42.80
C VAL A 412 -7.45 3.99 41.66
N ASN A 413 -6.13 3.81 41.77
CA ASN A 413 -5.11 4.22 40.81
C ASN A 413 -4.57 3.03 39.97
N GLY A 414 -5.10 1.82 40.20
CA GLY A 414 -4.85 0.61 39.41
C GLY A 414 -3.62 -0.19 39.83
N THR A 415 -3.29 -1.22 39.03
CA THR A 415 -2.11 -2.08 39.27
C THR A 415 -0.82 -1.27 39.14
N PRO A 416 0.14 -1.41 40.08
CA PRO A 416 1.44 -0.74 39.98
C PRO A 416 2.12 -1.06 38.66
N ARG A 417 2.57 -0.03 37.96
CA ARG A 417 3.29 -0.20 36.69
C ARG A 417 4.69 -0.72 37.02
N THR A 418 5.00 -1.93 36.57
CA THR A 418 6.34 -2.51 36.63
C THR A 418 6.92 -2.52 35.23
N ALA A 419 8.14 -2.01 35.10
CA ALA A 419 8.94 -2.02 33.88
C ALA A 419 10.42 -2.09 34.26
N ASN A 420 11.31 -2.28 33.28
CA ASN A 420 12.74 -2.35 33.55
C ASN A 420 13.30 -1.06 34.19
N GLU A 421 12.61 0.08 34.09
CA GLU A 421 13.03 1.36 34.68
C GLU A 421 11.80 2.13 35.21
N THR A 422 11.98 2.87 36.30
CA THR A 422 10.96 3.81 36.81
C THR A 422 10.99 5.11 36.01
N ARG A 423 9.93 5.41 35.25
CA ARG A 423 9.87 6.57 34.37
C ARG A 423 8.76 7.54 34.76
N MET A 424 9.05 8.84 34.62
CA MET A 424 7.99 9.84 34.47
C MET A 424 7.19 9.55 33.20
N LYS A 425 5.92 9.99 33.14
CA LYS A 425 5.15 9.94 31.87
C LYS A 425 5.95 10.68 30.79
N ASN A 426 6.29 9.98 29.71
CA ASN A 426 7.12 10.53 28.64
C ASN A 426 6.66 10.00 27.26
N ILE A 427 7.19 10.61 26.21
CA ILE A 427 7.04 10.17 24.81
C ILE A 427 8.44 10.11 24.19
N GLY A 428 8.72 9.06 23.41
CA GLY A 428 10.01 8.90 22.75
C GLY A 428 10.18 9.88 21.58
N ALA A 429 11.34 10.54 21.53
CA ALA A 429 11.79 11.34 20.39
C ALA A 429 13.23 10.94 20.06
N LYS A 430 13.64 11.12 18.81
CA LYS A 430 15.04 10.92 18.41
C LYS A 430 15.85 12.15 18.75
N ALA A 431 16.96 11.95 19.44
CA ALA A 431 17.98 12.95 19.70
C ALA A 431 19.04 12.94 18.59
N TYR A 432 19.37 14.14 18.13
CA TYR A 432 20.45 14.45 17.21
C TYR A 432 21.39 15.44 17.88
N MET A 433 22.66 15.47 17.49
CA MET A 433 23.60 16.48 17.97
C MET A 433 24.37 17.09 16.81
N ARG A 434 24.49 18.42 16.79
CA ARG A 434 25.33 19.10 15.80
C ARG A 434 26.79 18.94 16.19
N VAL A 435 27.62 18.47 15.26
CA VAL A 435 29.06 18.31 15.45
C VAL A 435 29.89 19.23 14.56
N LYS A 436 29.33 19.79 13.48
CA LYS A 436 29.99 20.77 12.62
C LYS A 436 29.00 21.83 12.17
#